data_AF-A0A101E9M7-F1
#
_entry.id   AF-A0A101E9M7-F1
#
_cell.length_a   1.000
_cell.length_b   1.000
_cell.length_c   1.000
_cell.angle_alpha   90.00
_cell.angle_beta   90.00
_cell.angle_gamma   90.00
#
_symmetry.space_group_name_H-M   'P 1'
#
loop_
_entity.id
_entity.type
_entity.pdbx_description
1 polymer ?
#
loop_
_entity_poly.entity_id
_entity_poly.type
_entity_poly.pdbx_seq_one_letter_code
_entity_poly.pdbx_strand_id
1 'polypeptide(L)'
;MREYIAKISDGVDLTASEAERAMEMIMDGNATAAQIGALLMGLKLKGESSQEITGFARAMRRRALGFKVPMDVVDTCGTGGIMQKLLIYPLLLLLWQLVQEFQ
;
A
#
# COMPACT_ATOMS: atom_id res chain seq x y z
N MET A 1 15.33 9.44 -5.98
CA MET A 1 15.50 8.75 -4.68
C MET A 1 16.21 9.61 -3.64
N ARG A 2 17.48 10.01 -3.82
CA ARG A 2 18.23 10.81 -2.81
C ARG A 2 17.48 12.07 -2.37
N GLU A 3 16.92 12.80 -3.33
CA GLU A 3 16.13 14.03 -3.06
C GLU A 3 14.85 13.76 -2.28
N TYR A 4 14.19 12.63 -2.53
CA TYR A 4 12.98 12.23 -1.80
C TYR A 4 13.31 11.87 -0.36
N ILE A 5 14.41 11.14 -0.14
CA ILE A 5 14.89 10.82 1.21
C ILE A 5 15.26 12.11 1.96
N ALA A 6 15.93 13.06 1.31
CA ALA A 6 16.29 14.34 1.92
C ALA A 6 15.05 15.14 2.37
N LYS A 7 14.03 15.26 1.52
CA LYS A 7 12.77 15.91 1.90
C LYS A 7 12.11 15.24 3.11
N ILE A 8 12.01 13.90 3.06
CA ILE A 8 11.42 13.13 4.15
C ILE A 8 12.22 13.27 5.44
N SER A 9 13.56 13.28 5.38
CA SER A 9 14.41 13.49 6.57
C SER A 9 14.27 14.89 7.18
N ASP A 10 13.93 15.89 6.36
CA ASP A 10 13.65 17.25 6.81
C ASP A 10 12.20 17.42 7.31
N GLY A 11 11.41 16.34 7.37
CA GLY A 11 10.01 16.36 7.78
C GLY A 11 9.07 16.94 6.74
N VAL A 12 9.51 17.08 5.49
CA VAL A 12 8.72 17.65 4.39
C VAL A 12 7.99 16.53 3.66
N ASP A 13 6.67 16.69 3.52
CA ASP A 13 5.83 15.77 2.76
C ASP A 13 6.22 15.76 1.28
N LEU A 14 6.23 14.56 0.70
CA LEU A 14 6.25 14.41 -0.75
C LEU A 14 4.84 14.67 -1.31
N THR A 15 4.78 15.32 -2.45
CA THR A 15 3.54 15.34 -3.24
C THR A 15 3.20 13.93 -3.72
N ALA A 16 1.93 13.67 -4.05
CA ALA A 16 1.52 12.38 -4.60
C ALA A 16 2.35 11.98 -5.84
N SER A 17 2.74 12.94 -6.69
CA SER A 17 3.52 12.72 -7.91
C SER A 17 4.99 12.34 -7.63
N GLU A 18 5.55 12.85 -6.53
CA GLU A 18 6.90 12.51 -6.07
C GLU A 18 6.93 11.16 -5.37
N ALA A 19 5.95 10.91 -4.50
CA ALA A 19 5.79 9.62 -3.83
C ALA A 19 5.60 8.49 -4.84
N GLU A 20 4.76 8.72 -5.86
CA GLU A 20 4.57 7.81 -6.98
C GLU A 20 5.89 7.47 -7.68
N ARG A 21 6.68 8.49 -8.07
CA ARG A 21 8.00 8.27 -8.69
C ARG A 21 8.99 7.56 -7.76
N ALA A 22 8.98 7.87 -6.47
CA ALA A 22 9.82 7.20 -5.49
C ALA A 22 9.51 5.70 -5.43
N MET A 23 8.22 5.34 -5.43
CA MET A 23 7.78 3.94 -5.44
C MET A 23 8.08 3.24 -6.77
N GLU A 24 7.95 3.92 -7.90
CA GLU A 24 8.36 3.38 -9.20
C GLU A 24 9.84 3.01 -9.22
N MET A 25 10.72 3.88 -8.69
CA MET A 25 12.14 3.56 -8.56
C MET A 25 12.39 2.30 -7.71
N ILE A 26 11.60 2.08 -6.66
CA ILE A 26 11.70 0.88 -5.80
C ILE A 26 11.27 -0.36 -6.58
N MET A 27 10.10 -0.32 -7.21
CA MET A 27 9.54 -1.47 -7.93
C MET A 27 10.33 -1.84 -9.19
N ASP A 28 10.98 -0.87 -9.83
CA ASP A 28 11.83 -1.10 -11.01
C ASP A 28 13.25 -1.57 -10.62
N GLY A 29 13.54 -1.75 -9.33
CA GLY A 29 14.86 -2.19 -8.85
C GLY A 29 15.94 -1.11 -8.90
N ASN A 30 15.56 0.15 -9.11
CA ASN A 30 16.47 1.29 -9.23
C ASN A 30 16.82 1.94 -7.87
N ALA A 31 16.39 1.36 -6.75
CA ALA A 31 16.69 1.81 -5.40
C ALA A 31 17.43 0.72 -4.62
N THR A 32 18.53 1.10 -3.96
CA THR A 32 19.29 0.19 -3.09
C THR A 32 18.52 -0.12 -1.81
N ALA A 33 18.83 -1.24 -1.16
CA ALA A 33 18.24 -1.60 0.15
C ALA A 33 18.42 -0.50 1.21
N ALA A 34 19.58 0.16 1.22
CA ALA A 34 19.86 1.27 2.14
C ALA A 34 18.95 2.48 1.88
N GLN A 35 18.69 2.83 0.61
CA GLN A 35 17.80 3.92 0.23
C GLN A 35 16.33 3.60 0.59
N ILE A 36 15.90 2.36 0.38
CA ILE A 36 14.56 1.90 0.77
C ILE A 36 14.40 1.99 2.28
N GLY A 37 15.37 1.47 3.04
CA GLY A 37 15.38 1.55 4.49
C GLY A 37 15.35 2.98 5.01
N ALA A 38 16.13 3.89 4.41
CA ALA A 38 16.15 5.30 4.77
C ALA A 38 14.81 5.99 4.51
N LEU A 39 14.19 5.74 3.36
CA LEU A 39 12.86 6.26 3.02
C LEU A 39 11.81 5.79 4.04
N LEU A 40 11.76 4.49 4.32
CA LEU A 40 10.79 3.89 5.24
C LEU A 40 10.97 4.38 6.68
N MET A 41 12.22 4.45 7.17
CA MET A 41 12.49 4.96 8.51
C MET A 41 12.15 6.45 8.62
N GLY A 42 12.46 7.24 7.59
CA GLY A 42 12.09 8.66 7.55
C GLY A 42 10.56 8.86 7.58
N LEU A 43 9.82 8.11 6.77
CA LEU A 43 8.35 8.11 6.79
C LEU A 43 7.79 7.69 8.15
N LYS A 44 8.40 6.67 8.80
CA LYS A 44 8.00 6.23 10.14
C LYS A 44 8.17 7.32 11.20
N LEU A 45 9.25 8.10 11.14
CA LEU A 45 9.54 9.16 12.10
C LEU A 45 8.67 10.40 11.87
N LYS A 46 8.52 10.82 10.62
CA LYS A 46 7.71 11.99 10.22
C LYS A 46 6.22 11.73 10.34
N GLY A 47 5.79 10.51 10.04
CA GLY A 47 4.40 10.16 9.75
C GLY A 47 4.12 10.27 8.24
N GLU A 48 3.40 9.30 7.70
CA GLU A 48 3.00 9.27 6.29
C GLU A 48 1.79 10.17 6.04
N SER A 49 1.82 10.96 4.96
CA SER A 49 0.69 11.77 4.53
C SER A 49 -0.24 10.98 3.60
N SER A 50 -1.50 11.43 3.48
CA SER A 50 -2.45 10.81 2.54
C SER A 50 -2.01 10.94 1.08
N GLN A 51 -1.29 12.01 0.74
CA GLN A 51 -0.74 12.20 -0.61
C GLN A 51 0.35 11.18 -0.91
N GLU A 52 1.23 10.92 0.06
CA GLU A 52 2.31 9.93 -0.06
C GLU A 52 1.73 8.53 -0.26
N ILE A 53 0.82 8.11 0.61
CA ILE A 53 0.13 6.81 0.51
C ILE A 53 -0.58 6.67 -0.84
N THR A 54 -1.25 7.72 -1.31
CA THR A 54 -1.92 7.72 -2.62
C THR A 54 -0.94 7.53 -3.76
N GLY A 55 0.19 8.25 -3.75
CA GLY A 55 1.24 8.14 -4.77
C GLY A 55 1.86 6.74 -4.81
N PHE A 56 2.21 6.20 -3.65
CA PHE A 56 2.73 4.85 -3.50
C PHE A 56 1.74 3.80 -4.03
N ALA A 57 0.46 3.91 -3.64
CA ALA A 57 -0.60 3.01 -4.11
C ALA A 57 -0.80 3.05 -5.62
N ARG A 58 -0.72 4.23 -6.24
CA ARG A 58 -0.84 4.38 -7.70
C ARG A 58 0.28 3.66 -8.44
N ALA A 59 1.52 3.85 -8.01
CA ALA A 59 2.68 3.18 -8.61
C ALA A 59 2.54 1.64 -8.52
N MET A 60 2.15 1.14 -7.35
CA MET A 60 1.90 -0.29 -7.12
C MET A 60 0.79 -0.83 -8.01
N ARG A 61 -0.37 -0.15 -8.08
CA ARG A 61 -1.51 -0.58 -8.90
C ARG A 61 -1.17 -0.63 -10.39
N ARG A 62 -0.36 0.30 -10.90
CA ARG A 62 0.04 0.30 -12.33
C ARG A 62 0.97 -0.85 -12.71
N ARG A 63 1.70 -1.41 -11.75
CA ARG A 63 2.60 -2.56 -11.95
C ARG A 63 1.96 -3.89 -11.57
N ALA A 64 0.77 -3.87 -10.97
CA ALA A 64 0.01 -5.08 -10.70
C ALA A 64 -0.50 -5.70 -12.01
N LEU A 65 -0.52 -7.03 -12.06
CA LEU A 65 -1.19 -7.74 -13.15
C LEU A 65 -2.70 -7.51 -13.06
N GLY A 66 -3.28 -6.98 -14.12
CA GLY A 66 -4.72 -6.76 -14.22
C GLY A 66 -5.46 -8.04 -14.57
N PHE A 67 -6.68 -8.20 -14.04
CA PHE A 67 -7.64 -9.22 -14.46
C PHE A 67 -9.04 -8.60 -14.51
N LYS A 68 -9.90 -9.12 -15.38
CA LYS A 68 -11.29 -8.66 -15.51
C LYS A 68 -12.21 -9.59 -14.73
N VAL A 69 -13.14 -9.01 -13.98
CA VAL A 69 -14.18 -9.74 -13.26
C VAL A 69 -15.54 -9.29 -13.79
N PRO A 70 -16.43 -10.19 -14.24
CA PRO A 70 -17.69 -9.83 -14.89
C PRO A 70 -18.82 -9.49 -13.90
N MET A 71 -18.49 -9.13 -12.66
CA MET A 71 -19.43 -8.85 -11.59
C MET A 71 -18.83 -7.83 -10.62
N ASP A 72 -19.71 -7.18 -9.86
CA ASP A 72 -19.29 -6.29 -8.78
C ASP A 72 -18.61 -7.09 -7.67
N VAL A 73 -17.48 -6.58 -7.18
CA VAL A 73 -16.67 -7.22 -6.14
C VAL A 73 -16.38 -6.24 -5.01
N VAL A 74 -16.31 -6.79 -3.79
CA VAL A 74 -15.87 -6.08 -2.59
C VAL A 74 -14.64 -6.77 -2.06
N ASP A 75 -13.61 -6.00 -1.74
CA ASP A 75 -12.43 -6.48 -1.02
C ASP A 75 -12.62 -6.24 0.49
N THR A 76 -12.34 -7.27 1.29
CA THR A 76 -12.46 -7.23 2.75
C THR A 76 -11.09 -7.26 3.44
N CYS A 77 -10.01 -6.98 2.72
CA CYS A 77 -8.66 -7.03 3.28
C CYS A 77 -8.38 -5.96 4.36
N GLY A 78 -7.35 -6.22 5.17
CA GLY A 78 -6.80 -5.28 6.13
C GLY A 78 -5.26 -5.34 6.13
N THR A 79 -4.60 -4.37 6.76
CA THR A 79 -3.12 -4.29 6.82
C THR A 79 -2.46 -5.43 7.61
N GLY A 80 -3.23 -6.14 8.44
CA GLY A 80 -2.73 -7.21 9.31
C GLY A 80 -1.97 -6.69 10.53
N GLY A 81 -1.15 -7.53 11.16
CA GLY A 81 -0.27 -7.14 12.28
C GLY A 81 -0.95 -7.01 13.66
N ILE A 82 -2.26 -7.20 13.76
CA ILE A 82 -2.94 -7.39 15.04
C ILE A 82 -2.63 -8.79 15.58
N MET A 83 -2.34 -8.93 16.89
CA MET A 83 -1.97 -10.21 17.55
C MET A 83 -3.11 -11.25 17.65
N GLN A 84 -4.12 -11.17 16.80
CA GLN A 84 -5.22 -12.14 16.75
C GLN A 84 -5.07 -13.01 15.51
N LYS A 85 -4.84 -14.32 15.72
CA LYS A 85 -4.90 -15.39 14.69
C LYS A 85 -6.33 -15.61 14.16
N LEU A 86 -7.16 -14.58 14.09
CA LEU A 86 -8.54 -14.72 13.68
C LEU A 86 -8.65 -14.48 12.17
N LEU A 87 -9.09 -15.52 11.46
CA LEU A 87 -9.52 -15.50 10.06
C LEU A 87 -10.87 -14.76 9.90
N ILE A 88 -11.03 -13.59 10.53
CA ILE A 88 -12.30 -12.85 10.56
C ILE A 88 -12.80 -12.57 9.14
N TYR A 89 -11.93 -12.06 8.25
CA TYR A 89 -12.36 -11.69 6.90
C TYR A 89 -12.77 -12.91 6.04
N PRO A 90 -12.03 -14.02 6.02
CA PRO A 90 -12.50 -15.27 5.40
C PRO A 90 -13.80 -15.82 6.02
N LEU A 91 -13.95 -15.75 7.34
CA LEU A 91 -15.15 -16.23 8.05
C LEU A 91 -16.39 -15.38 7.71
N LEU A 92 -16.24 -14.06 7.62
CA LEU A 92 -17.31 -13.16 7.19
C LEU A 92 -17.74 -13.45 5.75
N LEU A 93 -16.79 -13.77 4.87
CA LEU A 93 -17.08 -14.17 3.49
C LEU A 93 -17.90 -15.48 3.44
N LEU A 94 -17.52 -16.48 4.23
CA LEU A 94 -18.26 -17.75 4.34
C LEU A 94 -19.67 -17.56 4.90
N LEU A 95 -19.81 -16.74 5.95
CA LEU A 95 -21.13 -16.42 6.52
C LEU A 95 -22.02 -15.67 5.52
N TRP A 96 -21.47 -14.72 4.77
CA TRP A 96 -22.19 -14.05 3.70
C TRP A 96 -22.67 -15.03 2.64
N GLN A 97 -21.80 -15.93 2.20
CA GLN A 97 -22.15 -16.95 1.20
C GLN A 97 -23.26 -17.88 1.69
N LEU A 98 -23.20 -18.32 2.96
CA LEU A 98 -24.28 -19.08 3.58
C LEU A 98 -25.59 -18.29 3.62
N VAL A 99 -25.57 -17.00 3.94
CA VAL A 99 -26.79 -16.16 3.91
C VAL A 99 -27.40 -16.09 2.51
N GLN A 100 -26.57 -16.03 1.46
CA GLN A 100 -27.05 -16.03 0.07
C GLN A 100 -27.61 -17.39 -0.38
N GLU A 101 -27.12 -18.51 0.17
CA GLU A 101 -27.63 -19.87 -0.15
C GLU A 101 -28.98 -20.20 0.52
N PHE A 102 -29.35 -19.49 1.58
CA PHE A 102 -30.61 -19.69 2.32
C PHE A 102 -31.69 -18.61 2.04
N GLN A 103 -31.54 -17.83 0.96
CA GLN A 103 -32.58 -16.96 0.39
C GLN A 103 -32.95 -17.41 -1.02
#